data_AF-A0A2V9WI61-F1
#
_entry.id   AF-A0A2V9WI61-F1
#
_cell.length_a   1.000
_cell.length_b   1.000
_cell.length_c   1.000
_cell.angle_alpha   90.00
_cell.angle_beta   90.00
_cell.angle_gamma   90.00
#
_symmetry.space_group_name_H-M   'P 1'
#
loop_
_entity.id
_entity.type
_entity.pdbx_description
1 polymer ?
#
loop_
_entity_poly.entity_id
_entity_poly.type
_entity_poly.pdbx_seq_one_letter_code
_entity_poly.pdbx_strand_id
1 'polypeptide(L)'
;MKTQFEKEVLSLRVDKDSFLKDDIDSPIPPDDRLNFKGLNYFPPDPGYLVTSKLERFDTPKPVMMVTSTGTRQAYLRYGAFTFRIQGR
;
A
#
# COMPACT_ATOMS: atom_id res chain seq x y z
N MET A 1 22.97 -11.54 6.29
CA MET A 1 21.79 -12.29 5.81
C MET A 1 20.56 -11.41 6.00
N LYS A 2 19.64 -11.34 5.03
CA LYS A 2 18.39 -10.55 5.16
C LYS A 2 17.41 -11.22 6.12
N THR A 3 16.68 -10.42 6.90
CA THR A 3 15.63 -10.90 7.83
C THR A 3 14.42 -11.43 7.05
N GLN A 4 13.53 -12.19 7.71
CA GLN A 4 12.30 -12.69 7.08
C GLN A 4 11.40 -11.52 6.63
N PHE A 5 11.23 -10.51 7.49
CA PHE A 5 10.52 -9.26 7.16
C PHE A 5 11.06 -8.57 5.91
N GLU A 6 12.39 -8.42 5.83
CA GLU A 6 13.02 -7.78 4.67
C GLU A 6 12.75 -8.55 3.38
N LYS A 7 12.78 -9.89 3.45
CA LYS A 7 12.47 -10.73 2.28
C LYS A 7 11.02 -10.58 1.84
N GLU A 8 10.08 -10.58 2.77
CA GLU A 8 8.65 -10.39 2.49
C GLU A 8 8.38 -9.04 1.84
N VAL A 9 8.92 -7.97 2.42
CA VAL A 9 8.80 -6.61 1.87
C VAL A 9 9.40 -6.53 0.46
N LEU A 10 10.56 -7.14 0.23
CA LEU A 10 11.19 -7.12 -1.09
C LEU A 10 10.42 -7.95 -2.12
N SER A 11 9.86 -9.10 -1.72
CA SER A 11 9.01 -9.91 -2.61
C SER A 11 7.78 -9.13 -3.06
N LEU A 12 7.07 -8.50 -2.12
CA LEU A 12 5.89 -7.68 -2.41
C LEU A 12 6.20 -6.52 -3.37
N ARG A 13 7.40 -5.95 -3.29
CA ARG A 13 7.84 -4.87 -4.20
C ARG A 13 8.11 -5.40 -5.60
N VAL A 14 8.73 -6.57 -5.73
CA VAL A 14 8.93 -7.23 -7.03
C VAL A 14 7.59 -7.54 -7.68
N ASP A 15 6.65 -8.12 -6.93
CA ASP A 15 5.31 -8.45 -7.46
C ASP A 15 4.55 -7.18 -7.88
N LYS A 16 4.65 -6.12 -7.08
CA LYS A 16 4.00 -4.83 -7.39
C LYS A 16 4.61 -4.16 -8.62
N ASP A 17 5.93 -4.13 -8.74
CA ASP A 17 6.60 -3.54 -9.90
C ASP A 17 6.33 -4.37 -11.17
N SER A 18 6.26 -5.70 -11.06
CA SER A 18 5.85 -6.60 -12.14
C SER A 18 4.42 -6.29 -12.61
N PHE A 19 3.46 -6.19 -11.68
CA PHE A 19 2.09 -5.78 -11.99
C PHE A 19 2.04 -4.45 -12.73
N LEU A 20 2.74 -3.43 -12.21
CA LEU A 20 2.74 -2.09 -12.81
C LEU A 20 3.38 -2.05 -14.20
N LYS A 21 4.35 -2.92 -14.47
CA LYS A 21 5.07 -2.95 -15.74
C LYS A 21 4.34 -3.76 -16.81
N ASP A 22 3.86 -4.94 -16.43
CA ASP A 22 3.52 -5.98 -17.40
C ASP A 22 2.02 -6.31 -17.45
N ASP A 23 1.25 -5.98 -16.40
CA ASP A 23 -0.17 -6.35 -16.33
C ASP A 23 -1.07 -5.48 -17.21
N ILE A 24 -2.09 -6.08 -17.83
CA ILE A 24 -3.07 -5.36 -18.66
C ILE A 24 -3.83 -4.30 -17.85
N ASP A 25 -4.13 -4.60 -16.59
CA ASP A 25 -4.86 -3.73 -15.67
C ASP A 25 -3.95 -2.71 -14.95
N SER A 26 -2.68 -2.62 -15.34
CA SER A 26 -1.78 -1.63 -14.79
C SER A 26 -2.28 -0.20 -15.06
N PRO A 27 -2.26 0.67 -14.04
CA PRO A 27 -2.65 2.08 -14.19
C PRO A 27 -1.60 2.92 -14.93
N ILE A 28 -0.42 2.39 -15.24
CA ILE A 28 0.61 3.12 -16.01
C ILE A 28 0.24 3.04 -17.51
N PRO A 29 0.19 4.17 -18.24
CA PRO A 29 -0.07 4.16 -19.67
C PRO A 29 0.93 3.30 -20.45
N PRO A 30 0.52 2.56 -21.51
CA PRO A 30 1.41 1.65 -22.24
C PRO A 30 2.72 2.29 -22.72
N ASP A 31 2.66 3.55 -23.20
CA ASP A 31 3.84 4.28 -23.69
C ASP A 31 4.86 4.57 -22.57
N ASP A 32 4.38 4.75 -21.33
CA ASP A 32 5.21 5.01 -20.16
C ASP A 32 5.78 3.72 -19.55
N ARG A 33 5.12 2.56 -19.75
CA ARG A 33 5.56 1.26 -19.21
C ARG A 33 6.94 0.85 -19.73
N LEU A 34 7.30 1.22 -20.96
CA LEU A 34 8.63 0.94 -21.54
C LEU A 34 9.77 1.58 -20.72
N ASN A 35 9.50 2.73 -20.14
CA ASN A 35 10.47 3.49 -19.34
C ASN A 35 10.37 3.20 -17.83
N PHE A 36 9.33 2.48 -17.39
CA PHE A 36 9.15 2.13 -15.99
C PHE A 36 10.24 1.16 -15.49
N LYS A 37 10.97 1.58 -14.45
CA LYS A 37 12.08 0.81 -13.84
C LYS A 37 11.75 0.27 -12.45
N GLY A 38 10.51 0.46 -11.99
CA GLY A 38 10.08 0.20 -10.61
C GLY A 38 9.74 1.48 -9.87
N LEU A 39 9.00 1.36 -8.76
CA LEU A 39 8.67 2.49 -7.90
C LEU A 39 9.85 2.92 -7.03
N ASN A 40 9.78 4.16 -6.55
CA ASN A 40 10.70 4.64 -5.52
C ASN A 40 10.26 4.11 -4.15
N TYR A 41 11.07 3.24 -3.54
CA TYR A 41 10.80 2.66 -2.23
C TYR A 41 11.77 3.16 -1.17
N PHE A 42 11.27 3.37 0.05
CA PHE A 42 12.13 3.46 1.23
C PHE A 42 12.79 2.10 1.53
N PRO A 43 14.00 2.07 2.11
CA PRO A 43 14.58 0.84 2.65
C PRO A 43 13.61 0.18 3.65
N PRO A 44 13.50 -1.16 3.69
CA PRO A 44 12.75 -1.82 4.76
C PRO A 44 13.36 -1.45 6.11
N ASP A 45 12.54 -0.89 6.99
CA ASP A 45 12.96 -0.46 8.33
C ASP A 45 12.00 -1.06 9.37
N PRO A 46 12.50 -1.97 10.24
CA PRO A 46 11.68 -2.60 11.27
C PRO A 46 11.19 -1.60 12.34
N GLY A 47 11.78 -0.40 12.45
CA GLY A 47 11.28 0.67 13.30
C GLY A 47 9.92 1.23 12.88
N TYR A 48 9.49 0.95 11.64
CA TYR A 48 8.16 1.27 11.11
C TYR A 48 7.24 0.06 11.04
N LEU A 49 7.69 -1.11 11.51
CA LEU A 49 6.84 -2.30 11.65
C LEU A 49 6.10 -2.24 12.99
N VAL A 50 4.84 -1.82 12.95
CA VAL A 50 4.00 -1.67 14.15
C VAL A 50 2.98 -2.80 14.23
N THR A 51 2.70 -3.25 15.45
CA THR A 51 1.58 -4.15 15.74
C THR A 51 0.45 -3.34 16.37
N SER A 52 -0.74 -3.43 15.78
CA SER A 52 -1.96 -2.77 16.29
C SER A 52 -3.13 -3.73 16.23
N LYS A 53 -4.10 -3.54 17.13
CA LYS A 53 -5.41 -4.19 17.04
C LYS A 53 -6.34 -3.35 16.15
N LEU A 54 -7.21 -4.02 15.39
CA LEU A 54 -8.31 -3.35 14.70
C LEU A 54 -9.43 -3.03 15.70
N GLU A 55 -9.74 -1.74 15.83
CA GLU A 55 -10.87 -1.21 16.60
C GLU A 55 -12.01 -0.93 15.62
N ARG A 56 -13.01 -1.80 15.56
CA ARG A 56 -14.16 -1.62 14.65
C ARG A 56 -15.09 -0.54 15.18
N PHE A 57 -15.68 0.23 14.28
CA PHE A 57 -16.76 1.16 14.65
C PHE A 57 -18.09 0.43 14.69
N ASP A 58 -18.89 0.68 15.73
CA ASP A 58 -20.22 0.05 15.90
C ASP A 58 -21.19 0.47 14.79
N THR A 59 -21.03 1.68 14.26
CA THR A 59 -21.80 2.19 13.12
C THR A 59 -20.87 2.79 12.08
N PRO A 60 -20.26 1.97 11.21
CA PRO A 60 -19.38 2.44 10.16
C PRO A 60 -20.12 3.39 9.21
N LYS A 61 -19.58 4.57 8.99
CA LYS A 61 -20.16 5.56 8.07
C LYS A 61 -19.39 5.57 6.74
N PRO A 62 -20.08 5.78 5.60
CA PRO A 62 -19.40 5.93 4.33
C PRO A 62 -18.57 7.22 4.30
N VAL A 63 -17.40 7.15 3.66
CA VAL A 63 -16.56 8.29 3.31
C VAL A 63 -16.29 8.24 1.81
N MET A 64 -16.40 9.39 1.16
CA MET A 64 -16.08 9.50 -0.27
C MET A 64 -14.56 9.59 -0.43
N MET A 65 -13.98 8.67 -1.18
CA MET A 65 -12.57 8.71 -1.57
C MET A 65 -12.44 8.88 -3.09
N VAL A 66 -11.42 9.63 -3.50
CA VAL A 66 -11.02 9.71 -4.90
C VAL A 66 -10.20 8.47 -5.23
N THR A 67 -10.55 7.79 -6.32
CA THR A 67 -9.84 6.61 -6.80
C THR A 67 -8.70 7.00 -7.76
N SER A 68 -7.84 6.05 -8.09
CA SER A 68 -6.76 6.25 -9.07
C SER A 68 -7.26 6.62 -10.48
N THR A 69 -8.53 6.34 -10.80
CA THR A 69 -9.16 6.71 -12.07
C THR A 69 -9.87 8.08 -12.02
N GLY A 70 -9.68 8.85 -10.94
CA GLY A 70 -10.27 10.18 -10.75
C GLY A 70 -11.75 10.18 -10.36
N THR A 71 -12.35 8.99 -10.22
CA THR A 71 -13.75 8.84 -9.79
C THR A 71 -13.87 8.96 -8.27
N ARG A 72 -15.08 9.21 -7.76
CA ARG A 72 -15.38 9.20 -6.32
C ARG A 72 -16.16 7.95 -5.97
N GLN A 73 -15.68 7.19 -4.99
CA GLN A 73 -16.34 6.00 -4.50
C GLN A 73 -16.59 6.10 -2.99
N ALA A 74 -17.76 5.63 -2.55
CA ALA A 74 -18.07 5.50 -1.14
C ALA A 74 -17.36 4.27 -0.56
N TYR A 75 -16.51 4.48 0.44
CA TYR A 75 -15.89 3.42 1.23
C TYR A 75 -16.45 3.44 2.65
N LEU A 76 -16.64 2.27 3.23
CA LEU A 76 -17.07 2.17 4.60
C LEU A 76 -15.87 2.44 5.53
N ARG A 77 -15.98 3.46 6.38
CA ARG A 77 -14.98 3.69 7.43
C ARG A 77 -15.15 2.59 8.49
N TYR A 78 -14.46 1.46 8.30
CA TYR A 78 -14.72 0.20 9.01
C TYR A 78 -14.22 0.16 10.46
N GLY A 79 -13.12 0.84 10.73
CA GLY A 79 -12.49 0.86 12.04
C GLY A 79 -11.25 1.75 12.05
N ALA A 80 -10.50 1.68 13.14
CA ALA A 80 -9.23 2.36 13.32
C ALA A 80 -8.15 1.38 13.81
N PHE A 81 -6.91 1.76 13.57
CA PHE A 81 -5.73 1.18 14.19
C PHE A 81 -5.07 2.27 15.02
N THR A 82 -4.83 1.99 16.31
CA THR A 82 -4.18 2.92 17.24
C THR A 82 -2.85 2.32 17.67
N PHE A 83 -1.74 2.99 17.37
CA PHE A 83 -0.39 2.55 17.70
C PHE A 83 0.52 3.74 17.96
N ARG A 84 1.70 3.49 18.55
CA ARG A 84 2.73 4.51 18.76
C ARG A 84 3.97 4.17 17.94
N ILE A 85 4.58 5.18 17.33
CA ILE A 85 5.81 5.08 16.56
C ILE A 85 6.69 6.29 16.87
N GLN A 86 7.99 6.04 17.12
CA GLN A 86 8.94 7.11 17.50
C GLN A 86 8.44 7.98 18.69
N GLY A 87 7.77 7.35 19.65
CA GLY A 87 7.24 8.01 20.85
C GLY A 87 5.90 8.74 20.67
N ARG A 88 5.32 8.75 19.47
CA ARG A 88 4.03 9.38 19.16
C ARG A 88 2.99 8.34 18.78
#